data_AF-A0A7K3QN54-F1
#
_entry.id   AF-A0A7K3QN54-F1
#
_cell.length_a   1.000
_cell.length_b   1.000
_cell.length_c   1.000
_cell.angle_alpha   90.00
_cell.angle_beta   90.00
_cell.angle_gamma   90.00
#
_symmetry.space_group_name_H-M   'P 1'
#
loop_
_entity.id
_entity.type
_entity.pdbx_description
1 polymer ?
#
loop_
_entity_poly.entity_id
_entity_poly.type
_entity_poly.pdbx_seq_one_letter_code
_entity_poly.pdbx_strand_id
1 'polypeptide(L)'
;MAHHHKSNKNVEGDPDRGHGRGLPRRPDETELQERTQVDRRDVGLPVREQESPERIYEQENAEIDRQVDRGEVETGDLTRRQRAEEDPFPPSHYDG
;
A
#
# COMPACT_ATOMS: atom_id res chain seq x y z
N MET A 1 4.31 3.10 39.10
CA MET A 1 3.74 3.78 37.92
C MET A 1 3.66 2.75 36.80
N ALA A 2 2.46 2.26 36.50
CA ALA A 2 2.27 1.26 35.46
C ALA A 2 2.32 1.97 34.09
N HIS A 3 3.21 1.51 33.21
CA HIS A 3 3.30 2.04 31.84
C HIS A 3 2.00 1.66 31.09
N HIS A 4 1.18 2.66 30.77
CA HIS A 4 -0.13 2.49 30.10
C HIS A 4 -0.02 2.37 28.57
N HIS A 5 1.10 1.84 28.05
CA HIS A 5 1.27 1.71 26.61
C HIS A 5 1.03 0.27 26.17
N LYS A 6 0.07 0.10 25.25
CA LYS A 6 -0.16 -1.17 24.55
C LYS A 6 1.00 -1.39 23.56
N SER A 7 1.49 -2.61 23.44
CA SER A 7 2.56 -2.96 22.48
C SER A 7 2.08 -2.74 21.04
N ASN A 8 3.00 -2.42 20.12
CA ASN A 8 2.68 -2.26 18.69
C ASN A 8 1.97 -3.50 18.15
N LYS A 9 2.40 -4.70 18.55
CA LYS A 9 1.74 -5.97 18.20
C LYS A 9 0.27 -6.05 18.65
N ASN A 10 -0.09 -5.43 19.76
CA ASN A 10 -1.47 -5.35 20.24
C ASN A 10 -2.26 -4.20 19.58
N VAL A 11 -1.59 -3.27 18.91
CA VAL A 11 -2.18 -2.15 18.16
C VAL A 11 -2.36 -2.50 16.69
N GLU A 12 -1.52 -3.39 16.16
CA GLU A 12 -1.41 -3.70 14.72
C GLU A 12 -2.48 -4.67 14.22
N GLY A 13 -3.09 -5.46 15.12
CA GLY A 13 -4.31 -6.23 14.81
C GLY A 13 -4.11 -7.32 13.76
N ASP A 14 -5.22 -7.91 13.35
CA ASP A 14 -5.25 -8.83 12.20
C ASP A 14 -5.09 -7.99 10.92
N PRO A 15 -4.06 -8.22 10.08
CA PRO A 15 -3.89 -7.46 8.84
C PRO A 15 -5.06 -7.67 7.86
N ASP A 16 -5.73 -8.82 7.92
CA ASP A 16 -6.87 -9.15 7.06
C ASP A 16 -8.19 -8.60 7.61
N ARG A 17 -8.29 -8.42 8.94
CA ARG A 17 -9.52 -8.00 9.65
C ARG A 17 -9.42 -6.65 10.38
N GLY A 18 -8.31 -5.94 10.21
CA GLY A 18 -8.15 -4.51 10.38
C GLY A 18 -7.52 -4.05 11.70
N HIS A 19 -6.32 -3.45 11.60
CA HIS A 19 -5.96 -2.14 12.20
C HIS A 19 -5.07 -1.30 11.23
N GLY A 20 -5.30 -1.42 9.92
CA GLY A 20 -4.59 -0.62 8.92
C GLY A 20 -4.99 0.86 8.96
N ARG A 21 -4.06 1.76 8.61
CA ARG A 21 -4.32 3.20 8.42
C ARG A 21 -5.25 3.41 7.21
N GLY A 22 -6.56 3.31 7.40
CA GLY A 22 -7.55 3.47 6.33
C GLY A 22 -8.99 3.43 6.86
N LEU A 23 -9.96 3.69 5.98
CA LEU A 23 -11.36 3.45 6.29
C LEU A 23 -11.58 1.95 6.54
N PRO A 24 -12.48 1.56 7.49
CA PRO A 24 -12.83 0.17 7.68
C PRO A 24 -13.24 -0.49 6.36
N ARG A 25 -12.80 -1.73 6.13
CA ARG A 25 -13.29 -2.52 4.99
C ARG A 25 -14.79 -2.71 5.12
N ARG A 26 -15.47 -2.78 3.97
CA ARG A 26 -16.89 -3.11 3.95
C ARG A 26 -17.10 -4.53 4.49
N PRO A 27 -18.13 -4.77 5.31
CA PRO A 27 -18.40 -6.10 5.83
C PRO A 27 -18.83 -7.10 4.74
N ASP A 28 -19.35 -6.60 3.61
CA ASP A 28 -19.89 -7.38 2.49
C ASP A 28 -18.97 -7.39 1.25
N GLU A 29 -17.72 -6.93 1.38
CA GLU A 29 -16.80 -6.78 0.23
C GLU A 29 -16.62 -8.09 -0.55
N THR A 30 -16.43 -9.20 0.17
CA THR A 30 -16.28 -10.53 -0.42
C THR A 30 -17.53 -10.97 -1.17
N GLU A 31 -18.72 -10.81 -0.57
CA GLU A 31 -19.99 -11.18 -1.20
C GLU A 31 -20.25 -10.34 -2.46
N LEU A 32 -19.89 -9.05 -2.43
CA LEU A 32 -19.99 -8.16 -3.59
C LEU A 32 -19.05 -8.58 -4.72
N GLN A 33 -17.83 -8.96 -4.39
CA GLN A 33 -16.82 -9.43 -5.33
C GLN A 33 -17.22 -10.75 -5.99
N GLU A 34 -17.80 -11.68 -5.23
CA GLU A 34 -18.37 -12.94 -5.75
C GLU A 34 -19.52 -12.69 -6.73
N ARG A 35 -20.49 -11.85 -6.35
CA ARG A 35 -21.61 -11.48 -7.22
C ARG A 35 -21.15 -10.87 -8.54
N THR A 36 -20.14 -9.99 -8.46
CA THR A 36 -19.55 -9.36 -9.66
C THR A 36 -18.94 -10.39 -10.61
N GLN A 37 -18.31 -11.45 -10.08
CA GLN A 37 -17.76 -12.53 -10.90
C GLN A 37 -18.86 -13.37 -11.57
N VAL A 38 -19.94 -13.66 -10.84
CA VAL A 38 -21.12 -14.37 -11.38
C VAL A 38 -21.75 -13.56 -12.51
N ASP A 39 -22.02 -12.28 -12.30
CA ASP A 39 -22.62 -11.41 -13.31
C ASP A 39 -21.75 -11.35 -14.57
N ARG A 40 -20.41 -11.25 -14.42
CA ARG A 40 -19.47 -11.27 -15.55
C ARG A 40 -19.52 -12.59 -16.32
N ARG A 41 -19.58 -13.72 -15.62
CA ARG A 41 -19.71 -15.05 -16.25
C ARG A 41 -21.01 -15.14 -17.05
N ASP A 42 -22.11 -14.64 -16.50
CA ASP A 42 -23.43 -14.72 -17.12
C ASP A 42 -23.51 -13.88 -18.40
N VAL A 43 -22.80 -12.74 -18.46
CA VAL A 43 -22.71 -11.90 -19.68
C VAL A 43 -21.57 -12.30 -20.61
N GLY A 44 -20.86 -13.40 -20.34
CA GLY A 44 -19.75 -13.89 -21.17
C GLY A 44 -18.50 -13.01 -21.13
N LEU A 45 -18.35 -12.16 -20.10
CA LEU A 45 -17.13 -11.40 -19.90
C LEU A 45 -16.03 -12.30 -19.30
N PRO A 46 -14.76 -12.06 -19.67
CA PRO A 46 -13.65 -12.79 -19.07
C PRO A 46 -13.61 -12.50 -17.56
N VAL A 47 -13.84 -13.54 -16.76
CA VAL A 47 -13.57 -13.50 -15.33
C VAL A 47 -12.07 -13.61 -15.19
N ARG A 48 -11.39 -12.48 -15.02
CA ARG A 48 -9.97 -12.51 -14.61
C ARG A 48 -9.93 -13.15 -13.23
N GLU A 49 -9.13 -14.18 -13.07
CA GLU A 49 -8.71 -14.62 -11.73
C GLU A 49 -8.14 -13.37 -11.05
N GLN A 50 -8.78 -12.98 -9.95
CA GLN A 50 -8.30 -11.85 -9.19
C GLN A 50 -7.00 -12.32 -8.54
N GLU A 51 -5.88 -11.78 -9.00
CA GLU A 51 -4.59 -12.03 -8.36
C GLU A 51 -4.74 -11.69 -6.88
N SER A 52 -4.22 -12.57 -6.01
CA SER A 52 -4.34 -12.33 -4.58
C SER A 52 -3.65 -11.01 -4.23
N PRO A 53 -4.14 -10.27 -3.22
CA PRO A 53 -3.50 -9.03 -2.78
C PRO A 53 -2.01 -9.19 -2.51
N GLU A 54 -1.60 -10.34 -1.97
CA GLU A 54 -0.20 -10.69 -1.71
C GLU A 54 0.60 -10.81 -3.01
N ARG A 55 0.03 -11.42 -4.06
CA ARG A 55 0.69 -11.57 -5.36
C ARG A 55 0.86 -10.24 -6.07
N ILE A 56 -0.13 -9.35 -5.96
CA ILE A 56 -0.03 -7.98 -6.47
C ILE A 56 1.11 -7.24 -5.75
N TYR A 57 1.11 -7.29 -4.41
CA TYR A 57 2.15 -6.65 -3.60
C TYR A 57 3.56 -7.18 -3.89
N GLU A 58 3.72 -8.50 -4.04
CA GLU A 58 4.99 -9.12 -4.46
C GLU A 58 5.44 -8.63 -5.83
N GLN A 59 4.51 -8.54 -6.80
CA GLN A 59 4.82 -8.09 -8.15
C GLN A 59 5.24 -6.61 -8.19
N GLU A 60 4.55 -5.76 -7.43
CA GLU A 60 4.89 -4.34 -7.29
C GLU A 60 6.26 -4.15 -6.65
N ASN A 61 6.56 -4.84 -5.55
CA ASN A 61 7.86 -4.76 -4.91
C ASN A 61 8.99 -5.23 -5.83
N ALA A 62 8.79 -6.34 -6.56
CA ALA A 62 9.78 -6.83 -7.51
C ALA A 62 10.05 -5.83 -8.65
N GLU A 63 9.02 -5.08 -9.09
CA GLU A 63 9.21 -4.01 -10.08
C GLU A 63 9.98 -2.82 -9.48
N ILE A 64 9.68 -2.44 -8.25
CA ILE A 64 10.42 -1.37 -7.54
C ILE A 64 11.89 -1.76 -7.39
N ASP A 65 12.18 -2.99 -6.97
CA ASP A 65 13.56 -3.49 -6.85
C ASP A 65 14.31 -3.40 -8.20
N ARG A 66 13.66 -3.77 -9.31
CA ARG A 66 14.24 -3.60 -10.65
C ARG A 66 14.51 -2.13 -11.01
N GLN A 67 13.61 -1.23 -10.65
CA GLN A 67 13.80 0.21 -10.92
C GLN A 67 14.94 0.78 -10.07
N VAL A 68 15.08 0.33 -8.83
CA VAL A 68 16.22 0.65 -7.95
C VAL A 68 17.53 0.14 -8.57
N ASP A 69 17.58 -1.12 -9.01
CA ASP A 69 18.76 -1.70 -9.66
C ASP A 69 19.15 -0.95 -10.94
N ARG A 70 18.16 -0.42 -11.68
CA ARG A 70 18.38 0.42 -12.87
C ARG A 70 18.73 1.88 -12.55
N GLY A 71 18.63 2.31 -11.30
CA GLY A 71 18.80 3.70 -10.89
C GLY A 71 17.69 4.64 -11.35
N GLU A 72 16.50 4.10 -11.66
CA GLU A 72 15.32 4.87 -12.06
C GLU A 72 14.54 5.42 -10.84
N VAL A 73 14.74 4.82 -9.67
CA VAL A 73 14.18 5.27 -8.39
C VAL A 73 15.30 5.84 -7.54
N GLU A 74 15.12 7.06 -7.06
CA GLU A 74 16.04 7.68 -6.11
C GLU A 74 16.00 6.92 -4.78
N THR A 75 17.02 6.11 -4.54
CA THR A 75 17.22 5.46 -3.24
C THR A 75 17.79 6.48 -2.27
N GLY A 76 17.18 6.58 -1.09
CA GLY A 76 17.53 7.57 -0.06
C GLY A 76 18.86 7.30 0.64
N ASP A 77 19.97 7.27 -0.09
CA ASP A 77 21.33 7.28 0.46
C ASP A 77 21.65 8.60 1.17
N LEU A 78 20.85 9.63 0.91
CA LEU A 78 20.92 10.92 1.55
C LEU A 78 20.39 10.86 2.99
N THR A 79 21.21 11.35 3.92
CA THR A 79 20.75 11.60 5.29
C THR A 79 19.62 12.64 5.29
N ARG A 80 18.82 12.66 6.37
CA ARG A 80 17.75 13.66 6.54
C ARG A 80 18.22 15.11 6.33
N ARG A 81 19.46 15.41 6.73
CA ARG A 81 20.05 16.75 6.58
C ARG A 81 20.33 17.06 5.11
N GLN A 82 20.97 16.15 4.39
CA GLN A 82 21.28 16.32 2.97
C GLN A 82 20.01 16.49 2.14
N ARG A 83 18.96 15.71 2.42
CA ARG A 83 17.66 15.88 1.76
C ARG A 83 17.06 17.27 1.97
N ALA A 84 17.20 17.83 3.17
CA ALA A 84 16.69 19.17 3.46
C ALA A 84 17.52 20.30 2.79
N GLU A 85 18.76 20.01 2.39
CA GLU A 85 19.61 20.93 1.64
C GLU A 85 19.34 20.85 0.13
N GLU A 86 19.09 19.65 -0.40
CA GLU A 86 18.85 19.41 -1.83
C GLU A 86 17.41 19.71 -2.26
N ASP A 87 16.41 19.31 -1.46
CA ASP A 87 14.99 19.56 -1.70
C ASP A 87 14.31 20.11 -0.43
N PRO A 88 14.49 21.41 -0.14
CA PRO A 88 13.95 22.02 1.07
C PRO A 88 12.42 22.08 1.02
N PHE A 89 11.76 21.52 2.03
CA PHE A 89 10.31 21.64 2.22
C PHE A 89 9.96 22.45 3.49
N PRO A 90 9.15 23.52 3.40
CA PRO A 90 8.53 24.05 2.18
C PRO A 90 9.55 24.73 1.25
N PRO A 91 9.31 24.74 -0.08
CA PRO A 91 10.22 25.38 -1.02
C PRO A 91 10.30 26.89 -0.74
N SER A 92 11.49 27.45 -0.89
CA SER A 92 11.73 28.89 -0.66
C SER A 92 11.00 29.76 -1.68
N HIS A 93 10.72 29.22 -2.86
CA HIS A 93 9.99 29.86 -3.94
C HIS A 93 8.98 28.86 -4.51
N TYR A 94 7.76 29.34 -4.77
CA TYR A 94 6.79 28.61 -5.57
C TYR A 94 6.81 29.24 -6.95
N ASP A 95 7.17 28.46 -7.98
CA ASP A 95 7.01 28.91 -9.36
C ASP A 95 5.50 29.00 -9.65
N GLY A 96 5.02 30.23 -9.85
CA GLY A 96 3.61 30.58 -10.08
C GLY A 96 3.24 30.67 -11.55
#